data_AF-A0A5M6D1I5-F1
#
_entry.id   AF-A0A5M6D1I5-F1
#
_cell.length_a   1.000
_cell.length_b   1.000
_cell.length_c   1.000
_cell.angle_alpha   90.00
_cell.angle_beta   90.00
_cell.angle_gamma   90.00
#
_symmetry.space_group_name_H-M   'P 1'
#
loop_
_entity.id
_entity.type
_entity.pdbx_description
1 polymer ?
#
loop_
_entity_poly.entity_id
_entity_poly.type
_entity_poly.pdbx_seq_one_letter_code
_entity_poly.pdbx_strand_id
1 'polypeptide(L)'
;MKHSDPSTAEFLRLWERWTNVIQRYLSGGKRATRISAEKYRALHDDLMRSCRQLSRTDDKKILFTRVEHIAEPWVSLEAFSHADRPVLKGLLRDSDEIFGLLGRTSRRRIRENQRRFLLTAVVLGTVVAVLYLIYVQGDSSLSLEVRRLFRRMQFAIAKSNFLQAFSVLTLVVVIAGIWLVNSVKKS
;
A
#
# COMPACT_ATOMS: atom_id res chain seq x y z
N MET A 1 -2.37 -14.62 1.47
CA MET A 1 -1.42 -13.48 1.52
C MET A 1 -0.24 -13.81 0.61
N LYS A 2 -0.08 -13.14 -0.55
CA LYS A 2 1.19 -13.18 -1.29
C LYS A 2 1.97 -11.94 -0.85
N HIS A 3 2.97 -12.11 0.01
CA HIS A 3 3.92 -11.04 0.35
C HIS A 3 4.42 -10.43 -0.96
N SER A 4 4.46 -9.09 -1.04
CA SER A 4 5.20 -8.44 -2.11
C SER A 4 6.65 -8.89 -1.93
N ASP A 5 7.18 -9.56 -2.96
CA ASP A 5 8.54 -10.05 -2.97
C ASP A 5 9.48 -8.89 -2.60
N PRO A 6 10.29 -9.01 -1.52
CA PRO A 6 11.17 -7.93 -1.06
C PRO A 6 12.04 -7.39 -2.20
N SER A 7 12.44 -8.26 -3.12
CA SER A 7 13.22 -7.93 -4.32
C SER A 7 12.51 -6.93 -5.23
N THR A 8 11.17 -7.05 -5.38
CA THR A 8 10.37 -6.11 -6.18
C THR A 8 10.28 -4.74 -5.50
N ALA A 9 10.14 -4.69 -4.17
CA ALA A 9 10.06 -3.42 -3.45
C ALA A 9 11.39 -2.66 -3.49
N GLU A 10 12.51 -3.39 -3.37
CA GLU A 10 13.85 -2.82 -3.51
C GLU A 10 14.09 -2.24 -4.91
N PHE A 11 13.72 -3.00 -5.96
CA PHE A 11 13.80 -2.52 -7.34
C PHE A 11 13.03 -1.20 -7.53
N LEU A 12 11.79 -1.11 -7.04
CA LEU A 12 10.97 0.10 -7.17
C LEU A 12 11.63 1.31 -6.51
N ARG A 13 12.28 1.11 -5.35
CA ARG A 13 13.04 2.15 -4.66
C ARG A 13 14.26 2.60 -5.46
N LEU A 14 14.99 1.66 -6.07
CA LEU A 14 16.13 1.97 -6.94
C LEU A 14 15.69 2.74 -8.19
N TRP A 15 14.60 2.30 -8.83
CA TRP A 15 14.01 2.94 -10.00
C TRP A 15 13.59 4.38 -9.70
N GLU A 16 12.87 4.61 -8.61
CA GLU A 16 12.46 5.95 -8.16
C GLU A 16 13.67 6.85 -7.86
N ARG A 17 14.72 6.31 -7.23
CA ARG A 17 15.95 7.08 -6.99
C ARG A 17 16.63 7.47 -8.30
N TRP A 18 16.67 6.57 -9.28
CA TRP A 18 17.28 6.82 -10.58
C TRP A 18 16.47 7.85 -11.41
N THR A 19 15.14 7.73 -11.49
CA THR A 19 14.30 8.71 -12.19
C THR A 19 14.36 10.10 -11.55
N ASN A 20 14.50 10.17 -10.22
CA ASN A 20 14.75 11.43 -9.52
C ASN A 20 16.06 12.12 -9.94
N VAL A 21 17.12 11.36 -10.29
CA VAL A 21 18.35 11.94 -10.84
C VAL A 21 18.06 12.61 -12.18
N ILE A 22 17.33 11.94 -13.07
CA ILE A 22 16.95 12.48 -14.39
C ILE A 22 16.08 13.73 -14.26
N GLN A 23 15.08 13.72 -13.37
CA GLN A 23 14.22 14.89 -13.10
C GLN A 23 15.02 16.11 -12.63
N ARG A 24 16.01 15.89 -11.75
CA ARG A 24 16.90 16.97 -11.28
C ARG A 24 17.78 17.51 -12.41
N TYR A 25 18.30 16.64 -13.27
CA TYR A 25 19.04 17.06 -14.48
C TYR A 25 18.18 17.94 -15.40
N LEU A 26 16.92 17.55 -15.63
CA LEU A 26 16.00 18.33 -16.45
C LEU A 26 15.63 19.68 -15.84
N SER A 27 15.49 19.73 -14.51
CA SER A 27 15.00 20.92 -13.79
C SER A 27 16.08 21.99 -13.59
N GLY A 28 17.35 21.63 -13.43
CA GLY A 28 18.41 22.61 -13.17
C GLY A 28 19.81 22.27 -13.72
N GLY A 29 19.90 21.34 -14.67
CA GLY A 29 21.15 20.99 -15.34
C GLY A 29 22.19 20.32 -14.42
N LYS A 30 23.45 20.27 -14.88
CA LYS A 30 24.56 19.60 -14.17
C LYS A 30 24.73 20.06 -12.71
N ARG A 31 24.47 21.34 -12.41
CA ARG A 31 24.65 21.91 -11.07
C ARG A 31 23.55 21.50 -10.08
N ALA A 32 22.38 21.12 -10.57
CA ALA A 32 21.26 20.72 -9.71
C ALA A 32 21.40 19.31 -9.14
N THR A 33 22.21 18.46 -9.77
CA THR A 33 22.48 17.11 -9.29
C THR A 33 23.63 17.07 -8.30
N ARG A 34 23.29 17.01 -7.01
CA ARG A 34 24.24 16.78 -5.89
C ARG A 34 24.80 15.35 -5.80
N ILE A 35 24.56 14.50 -6.81
CA ILE A 35 25.05 13.11 -6.81
C ILE A 35 26.41 13.07 -7.50
N SER A 36 27.41 12.46 -6.87
CA SER A 36 28.72 12.24 -7.49
C SER A 36 28.62 11.16 -8.58
N ALA A 37 29.52 11.18 -9.56
CA ALA A 37 29.57 10.19 -10.63
C ALA A 37 29.69 8.75 -10.10
N GLU A 38 30.48 8.55 -9.04
CA GLU A 38 30.62 7.26 -8.35
C GLU A 38 29.30 6.78 -7.72
N LYS A 39 28.60 7.66 -6.98
CA LYS A 39 27.29 7.32 -6.39
C LYS A 39 26.23 7.03 -7.44
N TYR A 40 26.29 7.72 -8.58
CA TYR A 40 25.40 7.45 -9.70
C TYR A 40 25.69 6.08 -10.32
N ARG A 41 26.97 5.75 -10.57
CA ARG A 41 27.37 4.45 -11.12
C ARG A 41 26.92 3.31 -10.20
N ALA A 42 27.15 3.44 -8.89
CA ALA A 42 26.67 2.45 -7.92
C ALA A 42 25.14 2.28 -7.96
N LEU A 43 24.39 3.39 -8.05
CA LEU A 43 22.93 3.36 -8.19
C LEU A 43 22.49 2.64 -9.47
N HIS A 44 23.17 2.90 -10.60
CA HIS A 44 22.90 2.23 -11.88
C HIS A 44 23.22 0.73 -11.81
N ASP A 45 24.38 0.36 -11.29
CA ASP A 45 24.79 -1.04 -11.13
C ASP A 45 23.82 -1.83 -10.25
N ASP A 46 23.39 -1.24 -9.13
CA ASP A 46 22.40 -1.84 -8.22
C ASP A 46 21.04 -2.01 -8.92
N LEU A 47 20.60 -1.00 -9.67
CA LEU A 47 19.36 -1.06 -10.45
C LEU A 47 19.41 -2.18 -11.49
N MET A 48 20.50 -2.26 -12.27
CA MET A 48 20.67 -3.26 -13.31
C MET A 48 20.77 -4.68 -12.73
N ARG A 49 21.47 -4.84 -11.60
CA ARG A 49 21.57 -6.12 -10.89
C ARG A 49 20.19 -6.59 -10.41
N SER A 50 19.41 -5.70 -9.81
CA SER A 50 18.05 -5.99 -9.35
C SER A 50 17.12 -6.33 -10.53
N CYS A 51 17.24 -5.58 -11.64
CA CYS A 51 16.49 -5.83 -12.87
C CYS A 51 16.77 -7.24 -13.44
N ARG A 52 18.05 -7.64 -13.53
CA ARG A 52 18.46 -8.96 -14.01
C ARG A 52 18.07 -10.10 -13.08
N GLN A 53 18.01 -9.87 -11.77
CA GLN A 53 17.50 -10.85 -10.82
C GLN A 53 16.00 -11.09 -11.03
N LEU A 54 15.23 -10.02 -11.21
CA LEU A 54 13.78 -10.08 -11.39
C LEU A 54 13.37 -10.60 -12.78
N SER A 55 14.17 -10.36 -13.82
CA SER A 55 13.90 -10.87 -15.18
C SER A 55 14.01 -12.38 -15.31
N ARG A 56 14.60 -13.09 -14.33
CA ARG A 56 14.65 -14.56 -14.27
C ARG A 56 13.30 -15.20 -13.99
N THR A 57 12.29 -14.42 -13.58
CA THR A 57 10.92 -14.91 -13.40
C THR A 57 10.10 -14.67 -14.67
N ASP A 58 9.55 -15.73 -15.26
CA ASP A 58 8.88 -15.69 -16.57
C ASP A 58 7.77 -14.64 -16.66
N ASP A 59 6.93 -14.53 -15.63
CA ASP A 59 5.78 -13.61 -15.59
C ASP A 59 6.15 -12.13 -15.76
N LYS A 60 7.41 -11.76 -15.49
CA LYS A 60 7.87 -10.36 -15.52
C LYS A 60 9.08 -10.13 -16.43
N LYS A 61 9.54 -11.17 -17.12
CA LYS A 61 10.72 -11.13 -17.99
C LYS A 61 10.64 -10.00 -19.00
N ILE A 62 9.55 -9.92 -19.76
CA ILE A 62 9.33 -8.88 -20.79
C ILE A 62 9.41 -7.47 -20.19
N LEU A 63 8.81 -7.28 -19.02
CA LEU A 63 8.76 -5.97 -18.36
C LEU A 63 10.14 -5.53 -17.88
N PHE A 64 10.90 -6.41 -17.23
CA PHE A 64 12.26 -6.10 -16.78
C PHE A 64 13.25 -5.99 -17.94
N THR A 65 13.08 -6.74 -19.03
CA THR A 65 13.87 -6.51 -20.25
C THR A 65 13.62 -5.11 -20.84
N ARG A 66 12.38 -4.62 -20.83
CA ARG A 66 12.07 -3.24 -21.26
C ARG A 66 12.72 -2.20 -20.34
N VAL A 67 12.71 -2.42 -19.02
CA VAL A 67 13.42 -1.57 -18.04
C VAL A 67 14.92 -1.54 -18.35
N GLU A 68 15.54 -2.71 -18.51
CA GLU A 68 16.97 -2.86 -18.82
C GLU A 68 17.33 -2.08 -20.07
N HIS A 69 16.57 -2.23 -21.15
CA HIS A 69 16.81 -1.50 -22.40
C HIS A 69 16.71 0.03 -22.24
N ILE A 70 15.85 0.52 -21.34
CA ILE A 70 15.68 1.95 -21.09
C ILE A 70 16.82 2.51 -20.24
N ALA A 71 17.28 1.76 -19.23
CA ALA A 71 18.30 2.22 -18.29
C ALA A 71 19.74 1.97 -18.79
N GLU A 72 19.96 0.94 -19.60
CA GLU A 72 21.29 0.51 -20.09
C GLU A 72 22.10 1.63 -20.76
N PRO A 73 21.54 2.50 -21.63
CA PRO A 73 22.32 3.54 -22.30
C PRO A 73 22.88 4.61 -21.35
N TRP A 74 22.35 4.70 -20.12
CA TRP A 74 22.61 5.78 -19.18
C TRP A 74 23.60 5.39 -18.09
N VAL A 75 24.71 4.73 -18.45
CA VAL A 75 25.69 4.19 -17.48
C VAL A 75 26.44 5.30 -16.70
N SER A 76 26.41 6.55 -17.18
CA SER A 76 27.10 7.67 -16.55
C SER A 76 26.26 8.95 -16.51
N LEU A 77 26.60 9.84 -15.58
CA LEU A 77 26.03 11.20 -15.52
C LEU A 77 26.37 12.04 -16.75
N GLU A 78 27.47 11.71 -17.42
CA GLU A 78 27.91 12.39 -18.63
C GLU A 78 26.97 12.11 -19.80
N ALA A 79 26.41 10.90 -19.89
CA ALA A 79 25.39 10.54 -20.88
C ALA A 79 24.18 11.47 -20.79
N PHE A 80 23.71 11.80 -19.57
CA PHE A 80 22.62 12.77 -19.40
C PHE A 80 23.00 14.18 -19.83
N SER A 81 24.28 14.53 -19.75
CA SER A 81 24.70 15.87 -20.14
C SER A 81 24.87 16.09 -21.63
N HIS A 82 25.11 15.01 -22.37
CA HIS A 82 25.20 15.03 -23.83
C HIS A 82 23.83 14.80 -24.48
N ALA A 83 22.86 14.25 -23.74
CA ALA A 83 21.51 14.08 -24.22
C ALA A 83 20.74 15.41 -24.22
N ASP A 84 20.02 15.66 -25.32
CA ASP A 84 19.15 16.81 -25.42
C ASP A 84 17.96 16.69 -24.45
N ARG A 85 17.46 17.84 -23.98
CA ARG A 85 16.31 17.89 -23.06
C ARG A 85 15.07 17.11 -23.56
N PRO A 86 14.72 17.10 -24.87
CA PRO A 86 13.62 16.27 -25.37
C PRO A 86 13.84 14.77 -25.16
N VAL A 87 15.07 14.27 -25.31
CA VAL A 87 15.42 12.87 -25.08
C VAL A 87 15.21 12.51 -23.62
N LEU A 88 15.72 13.34 -22.69
CA LEU A 88 15.55 13.13 -21.26
C LEU A 88 14.07 13.21 -20.82
N LYS A 89 13.26 14.07 -21.45
CA LYS A 89 11.81 14.12 -21.20
C LYS A 89 11.11 12.85 -21.69
N GLY A 90 11.48 12.34 -22.87
CA GLY A 90 10.99 11.07 -23.39
C GLY A 90 11.34 9.92 -22.44
N LEU A 91 12.58 9.89 -21.97
CA LEU A 91 13.07 8.91 -20.99
C LEU A 91 12.23 8.89 -19.71
N LEU A 92 11.91 10.07 -19.15
CA LEU A 92 11.04 10.14 -17.97
C LEU A 92 9.61 9.66 -18.25
N ARG A 93 9.04 10.05 -19.40
CA ARG A 93 7.70 9.62 -19.77
C ARG A 93 7.61 8.09 -19.89
N ASP A 94 8.59 7.49 -20.54
CA ASP A 94 8.65 6.03 -20.72
C ASP A 94 8.91 5.33 -19.37
N SER A 95 9.69 5.99 -18.49
CA SER A 95 9.91 5.51 -17.12
C SER A 95 8.65 5.55 -16.25
N ASP A 96 7.83 6.61 -16.39
CA ASP A 96 6.55 6.76 -15.70
C ASP A 96 5.51 5.75 -16.21
N GLU A 97 5.50 5.45 -17.51
CA GLU A 97 4.64 4.41 -18.09
C GLU A 97 4.95 3.05 -17.45
N ILE A 98 6.23 2.67 -17.39
CA ILE A 98 6.66 1.40 -16.80
C ILE A 98 6.42 1.37 -15.29
N PHE A 99 6.69 2.47 -14.60
CA PHE A 99 6.35 2.59 -13.18
C PHE A 99 4.83 2.52 -12.96
N GLY A 100 4.02 2.98 -13.92
CA GLY A 100 2.58 2.76 -13.92
C GLY A 100 2.21 1.28 -14.00
N LEU A 101 2.89 0.50 -14.85
CA LEU A 101 2.66 -0.95 -14.99
C LEU A 101 3.09 -1.73 -13.73
N LEU A 102 4.28 -1.42 -13.20
CA LEU A 102 4.82 -2.03 -11.96
C LEU A 102 4.12 -1.51 -10.69
N GLY A 103 3.71 -0.26 -10.71
CA GLY A 103 3.09 0.46 -9.61
C GLY A 103 1.59 0.20 -9.51
N ARG A 104 0.87 -0.08 -10.61
CA ARG A 104 -0.53 -0.56 -10.54
C ARG A 104 -0.62 -1.90 -9.84
N THR A 105 0.33 -2.80 -10.07
CA THR A 105 0.38 -4.09 -9.36
C THR A 105 0.73 -3.92 -7.88
N SER A 106 1.60 -2.97 -7.52
CA SER A 106 1.99 -2.69 -6.12
C SER A 106 0.96 -1.82 -5.35
N ARG A 107 0.52 -0.68 -5.91
CA ARG A 107 -0.45 0.25 -5.29
C ARG A 107 -1.85 -0.35 -5.18
N ARG A 108 -2.29 -1.19 -6.12
CA ARG A 108 -3.56 -1.94 -5.96
C ARG A 108 -3.53 -2.81 -4.71
N ARG A 109 -2.36 -3.39 -4.41
CA ARG A 109 -2.14 -4.24 -3.22
C ARG A 109 -2.02 -3.41 -1.93
N ILE A 110 -1.35 -2.25 -1.95
CA ILE A 110 -1.24 -1.35 -0.77
C ILE A 110 -2.59 -0.69 -0.45
N ARG A 111 -3.33 -0.22 -1.46
CA ARG A 111 -4.67 0.39 -1.28
C ARG A 111 -5.69 -0.61 -0.75
N GLU A 112 -5.56 -1.88 -1.10
CA GLU A 112 -6.40 -2.95 -0.54
C GLU A 112 -6.08 -3.23 0.93
N ASN A 113 -4.80 -3.20 1.33
CA ASN A 113 -4.40 -3.29 2.74
C ASN A 113 -4.85 -2.08 3.55
N GLN A 114 -4.76 -0.85 3.01
CA GLN A 114 -5.31 0.34 3.65
C GLN A 114 -6.83 0.25 3.81
N ARG A 115 -7.56 -0.23 2.80
CA ARG A 115 -9.02 -0.44 2.91
C ARG A 115 -9.35 -1.46 4.00
N ARG A 116 -8.59 -2.56 4.11
CA ARG A 116 -8.76 -3.55 5.19
C ARG A 116 -8.45 -2.95 6.54
N PHE A 117 -7.38 -2.17 6.68
CA PHE A 117 -7.02 -1.51 7.93
C PHE A 117 -8.08 -0.51 8.38
N LEU A 118 -8.60 0.31 7.46
CA LEU A 118 -9.71 1.23 7.73
C LEU A 118 -10.97 0.49 8.17
N LEU A 119 -11.32 -0.62 7.49
CA LEU A 119 -12.45 -1.45 7.91
C LEU A 119 -12.24 -2.02 9.31
N THR A 120 -11.05 -2.55 9.63
CA THR A 120 -10.73 -3.05 10.96
C THR A 120 -10.83 -1.95 12.02
N ALA A 121 -10.31 -0.75 11.74
CA ALA A 121 -10.39 0.40 12.65
C ALA A 121 -11.85 0.83 12.90
N VAL A 122 -12.69 0.83 11.87
CA VAL A 122 -14.13 1.13 12.00
C VAL A 122 -14.83 0.09 12.86
N VAL A 123 -14.58 -1.20 12.63
CA VAL A 123 -15.17 -2.28 13.44
C VAL A 123 -14.72 -2.16 14.89
N LEU A 124 -13.43 -1.92 15.14
CA LEU A 124 -12.89 -1.77 16.49
C LEU A 124 -13.51 -0.57 17.20
N GLY A 125 -13.61 0.58 16.52
CA GLY A 125 -14.26 1.78 17.05
C GLY A 125 -15.73 1.56 17.36
N THR A 126 -16.44 0.80 16.52
CA THR A 126 -17.85 0.45 16.75
C THR A 126 -18.01 -0.43 18.00
N VAL A 127 -17.14 -1.42 18.18
CA VAL A 127 -17.15 -2.30 19.36
C VAL A 127 -16.86 -1.50 20.64
N VAL A 128 -15.86 -0.61 20.61
CA VAL A 128 -15.52 0.24 21.76
C VAL A 128 -16.67 1.18 22.12
N ALA A 129 -17.32 1.79 21.12
CA ALA A 129 -18.47 2.66 21.34
C ALA A 129 -19.64 1.91 22.00
N VAL A 130 -19.95 0.68 21.55
CA VAL A 130 -21.00 -0.15 22.15
C VAL A 130 -20.66 -0.52 23.59
N LEU A 131 -19.41 -0.92 23.87
CA LEU A 131 -18.97 -1.23 25.24
C LEU A 131 -19.03 0.00 26.16
N TYR A 132 -18.66 1.17 25.65
CA TYR A 132 -18.75 2.43 26.39
C TYR A 132 -20.20 2.78 26.73
N LEU A 133 -21.14 2.63 25.78
CA LEU A 133 -22.56 2.85 26.04
C LEU A 133 -23.10 1.92 27.12
N ILE A 134 -22.73 0.62 27.08
CA ILE A 134 -23.11 -0.35 28.11
C ILE A 134 -22.55 0.03 29.49
N TYR A 135 -21.29 0.50 29.53
CA TYR A 135 -20.65 0.92 30.78
C TYR A 135 -21.33 2.16 31.39
N VAL A 136 -21.62 3.17 30.57
CA VAL A 136 -22.25 4.43 31.01
C VAL A 136 -23.71 4.23 31.41
N GLN A 137 -24.45 3.37 30.70
CA GLN A 137 -25.87 3.11 31.03
C GLN A 137 -26.07 2.27 32.29
N GLY A 138 -25.01 1.71 32.88
CA GLY A 138 -24.96 1.46 34.32
C GLY A 138 -26.07 0.57 34.90
N ASP A 139 -26.71 -0.27 34.11
CA ASP A 139 -27.69 -1.23 34.60
C ASP A 139 -26.98 -2.56 34.86
N SER A 140 -26.62 -2.78 36.12
CA SER A 140 -25.86 -3.95 36.61
C SER A 140 -26.48 -5.31 36.24
N SER A 141 -27.79 -5.33 35.91
CA SER A 141 -28.53 -6.53 35.52
C SER A 141 -28.14 -7.09 34.14
N LEU A 142 -27.67 -6.23 33.21
CA LEU A 142 -27.33 -6.62 31.83
C LEU A 142 -25.95 -7.30 31.69
N SER A 143 -25.09 -7.19 32.70
CA SER A 143 -23.69 -7.67 32.64
C SER A 143 -23.55 -9.19 32.50
N LEU A 144 -24.53 -9.97 32.98
CA LEU A 144 -24.49 -11.44 32.96
C LEU A 144 -24.94 -12.03 31.61
N GLU A 145 -25.96 -11.46 30.97
CA GLU A 145 -26.44 -11.94 29.66
C GLU A 145 -25.48 -11.56 28.53
N VAL A 146 -24.93 -10.35 28.58
CA VAL A 146 -23.91 -9.89 27.62
C VAL A 146 -22.68 -10.80 27.67
N ARG A 147 -22.23 -11.23 28.86
CA ARG A 147 -21.12 -12.19 29.00
C ARG A 147 -21.39 -13.56 28.40
N ARG A 148 -22.66 -14.03 28.35
CA ARG A 148 -23.01 -15.30 27.69
C ARG A 148 -23.05 -15.16 26.19
N LEU A 149 -23.64 -14.06 25.68
CA LEU A 149 -23.69 -13.77 24.24
C LEU A 149 -22.30 -13.55 23.65
N PHE A 150 -21.42 -12.85 24.38
CA PHE A 150 -20.05 -12.59 23.93
C PHE A 150 -19.24 -13.89 23.74
N ARG A 151 -19.40 -14.86 24.66
CA ARG A 151 -18.75 -16.18 24.53
C ARG A 151 -19.26 -16.98 23.33
N ARG A 152 -20.56 -16.90 23.01
CA ARG A 152 -21.13 -17.57 21.83
C ARG A 152 -20.69 -16.90 20.52
N MET A 153 -20.60 -15.57 20.49
CA MET A 153 -20.12 -14.83 19.32
C MET A 153 -18.65 -15.10 19.03
N GLN A 154 -17.79 -15.19 20.06
CA GLN A 154 -16.37 -15.48 19.87
C GLN A 154 -16.13 -16.82 19.15
N PHE A 155 -16.94 -17.84 19.46
CA PHE A 155 -16.86 -19.15 18.79
C PHE A 155 -17.34 -19.09 17.32
N ALA A 156 -18.37 -18.29 17.02
CA ALA A 156 -18.87 -18.13 15.66
C ALA A 156 -17.91 -17.33 14.76
N ILE A 157 -17.27 -16.29 15.32
CA ILE A 157 -16.33 -15.43 14.59
C ILE A 157 -15.04 -16.18 14.23
N ALA A 158 -14.59 -17.11 15.06
CA ALA A 158 -13.39 -17.93 14.79
C ALA A 158 -13.54 -18.85 13.56
N LYS A 159 -14.78 -19.08 13.07
CA LYS A 159 -15.07 -20.01 11.97
C LYS A 159 -15.72 -19.37 10.74
N SER A 160 -15.95 -18.04 10.75
CA SER A 160 -16.81 -17.35 9.78
C SER A 160 -16.03 -16.50 8.78
N ASN A 161 -16.47 -16.51 7.51
CA ASN A 161 -15.94 -15.66 6.45
C ASN A 161 -16.28 -14.17 6.69
N PHE A 162 -15.36 -13.27 6.33
CA PHE A 162 -15.43 -11.82 6.58
C PHE A 162 -16.79 -11.15 6.25
N LEU A 163 -17.47 -11.61 5.19
CA LEU A 163 -18.80 -11.11 4.79
C LEU A 163 -19.91 -11.42 5.81
N GLN A 164 -19.84 -12.56 6.49
CA GLN A 164 -20.80 -12.94 7.53
C GLN A 164 -20.52 -12.22 8.86
N ALA A 165 -19.25 -11.97 9.20
CA ALA A 165 -18.92 -11.16 10.37
C ALA A 165 -19.49 -9.74 10.24
N PHE A 166 -19.48 -9.18 9.03
CA PHE A 166 -20.01 -7.85 8.76
C PHE A 166 -21.53 -7.78 8.94
N SER A 167 -22.29 -8.77 8.45
CA SER A 167 -23.76 -8.79 8.59
C SER A 167 -24.21 -8.93 10.04
N VAL A 168 -23.48 -9.72 10.84
CA VAL A 168 -23.75 -9.86 12.28
C VAL A 168 -23.48 -8.53 12.99
N LEU A 169 -22.39 -7.83 12.65
CA LEU A 169 -22.08 -6.55 13.26
C LEU A 169 -23.15 -5.48 12.95
N THR A 170 -23.59 -5.36 11.69
CA THR A 170 -24.67 -4.42 11.34
C THR A 170 -25.95 -4.74 12.09
N LEU A 171 -26.31 -6.02 12.21
CA LEU A 171 -27.49 -6.43 12.96
C LEU A 171 -27.40 -6.01 14.44
N VAL A 172 -26.24 -6.21 15.07
CA VAL A 172 -26.00 -5.81 16.48
C VAL A 172 -26.14 -4.31 16.65
N VAL A 173 -25.56 -3.52 15.73
CA VAL A 173 -25.65 -2.04 15.77
C VAL A 173 -27.10 -1.58 15.61
N VAL A 174 -27.87 -2.19 14.70
CA VAL A 174 -29.29 -1.85 14.50
C VAL A 174 -30.11 -2.17 15.76
N ILE A 175 -29.93 -3.35 16.36
CA ILE A 175 -30.65 -3.74 17.58
C ILE A 175 -30.30 -2.79 18.74
N ALA A 176 -29.01 -2.47 18.92
CA ALA A 176 -28.58 -1.52 19.93
C ALA A 176 -29.19 -0.12 19.72
N GLY A 177 -29.22 0.36 18.47
CA GLY A 177 -29.84 1.65 18.12
C GLY A 177 -31.34 1.69 18.42
N ILE A 178 -32.08 0.63 18.07
CA ILE A 178 -33.53 0.53 18.38
C ILE A 178 -33.75 0.56 19.89
N TRP A 179 -32.94 -0.18 20.66
CA TRP A 179 -33.04 -0.22 22.10
C TRP A 179 -32.79 1.15 22.74
N LEU A 180 -31.79 1.88 22.23
CA LEU A 180 -31.46 3.23 22.69
C LEU A 180 -32.63 4.20 22.50
N VAL A 181 -33.26 4.23 21.32
CA VAL A 181 -34.43 5.09 21.05
C VAL A 181 -35.60 4.75 21.96
N ASN A 182 -35.83 3.46 22.23
CA ASN A 182 -36.89 3.03 23.14
C ASN A 182 -36.60 3.38 24.60
N SER A 183 -35.32 3.39 25.02
CA SER A 183 -34.93 3.77 26.39
C SER A 183 -35.20 5.25 26.67
N VAL A 184 -34.93 6.13 25.71
CA VAL A 184 -35.16 7.58 25.85
C VAL A 184 -36.65 7.91 25.97
N LYS A 185 -37.53 7.21 25.26
CA LYS A 185 -38.99 7.45 25.33
C LYS A 185 -39.63 7.05 26.66
N LYS A 186 -38.96 6.24 27.48
CA LYS A 186 -39.47 5.78 28.78
C LYS A 186 -39.03 6.68 29.94
N SER A 187 -38.15 7.64 29.70
CA SER A 187 -37.74 8.67 30.65
C SER A 187 -38.48 9.98 30.40
#